data_AF-A0AAD9P1Q3-F1
#
_entry.id   AF-A0AAD9P1Q3-F1
#
_cell.length_a   1.000
_cell.length_b   1.000
_cell.length_c   1.000
_cell.angle_alpha   90.00
_cell.angle_beta   90.00
_cell.angle_gamma   90.00
#
_symmetry.space_group_name_H-M   'P 1'
#
loop_
_entity.id
_entity.type
_entity.pdbx_description
1 polymer ?
#
loop_
_entity_poly.entity_id
_entity_poly.type
_entity_poly.pdbx_seq_one_letter_code
_entity_poly.pdbx_strand_id
1 'polypeptide(L)'
;MISCCPPSYTEAFMMRHLRSIMRITWTDKMTNQEIIERTGLLSMEDLLVKKNLRWTRPLMRMSPHKLPKQVLYSQLSSGHRTTGRPRLQFKATIKRNLKLRDIKTDS
;
A
#
# COMPACT_ATOMS: atom_id res chain seq x y z
N MET A 1 19.97 -13.25 9.82
CA MET A 1 19.81 -12.64 8.49
C MET A 1 18.75 -11.53 8.60
N ILE A 2 19.16 -10.33 9.04
CA ILE A 2 18.25 -9.19 9.17
C ILE A 2 18.23 -8.52 7.81
N SER A 3 17.12 -8.64 7.09
CA SER A 3 16.88 -7.92 5.85
C SER A 3 16.79 -6.42 6.15
N CYS A 4 17.93 -5.72 6.11
CA CYS A 4 17.98 -4.26 6.13
C CYS A 4 17.48 -3.72 4.78
N CYS A 5 16.19 -3.89 4.50
CA CYS A 5 15.52 -3.08 3.49
C CYS A 5 15.33 -1.68 4.12
N PRO A 6 15.78 -0.58 3.49
CA PRO A 6 15.52 0.74 4.02
C PRO A 6 14.01 0.93 4.16
N PRO A 7 13.51 1.44 5.31
CA PRO A 7 12.08 1.64 5.49
C PRO A 7 11.58 2.49 4.33
N SER A 8 10.49 2.07 3.70
CA SER A 8 9.87 2.88 2.66
C SER A 8 9.56 4.25 3.27
N TYR A 9 9.67 5.32 2.48
CA TYR A 9 9.44 6.70 2.94
C TYR A 9 8.19 6.84 3.83
N THR A 10 7.15 6.07 3.50
CA THR A 10 5.89 5.94 4.23
C THR A 10 6.04 5.37 5.64
N GLU A 11 6.86 4.35 5.85
CA GLU A 11 7.13 3.78 7.17
C GLU A 11 7.94 4.73 8.04
N ALA A 12 8.97 5.37 7.47
CA ALA A 12 9.77 6.37 8.18
C ALA A 12 8.89 7.55 8.64
N PHE A 13 7.99 8.03 7.77
CA PHE A 13 7.02 9.05 8.11
C PHE A 13 6.12 8.60 9.27
N MET A 14 5.53 7.40 9.19
CA MET A 14 4.66 6.88 10.25
C MET A 14 5.39 6.76 11.59
N MET A 15 6.60 6.20 11.60
CA MET A 15 7.41 6.04 12.82
C MET A 15 7.75 7.37 13.47
N ARG A 16 8.08 8.41 12.68
CA ARG A 16 8.36 9.75 13.20
C ARG A 16 7.17 10.31 13.99
N HIS A 17 5.96 10.17 13.46
CA HIS A 17 4.75 10.68 14.12
C HIS A 17 4.36 9.84 15.32
N LEU A 18 4.43 8.51 15.22
CA LEU A 18 4.12 7.62 16.34
C LEU A 18 5.05 7.83 17.52
N ARG A 19 6.37 8.00 17.28
CA ARG A 19 7.33 8.35 18.33
C ARG A 19 7.01 9.70 18.98
N SER A 20 6.65 10.70 18.18
CA SER A 20 6.27 12.03 18.68
C SER A 20 5.00 11.98 19.54
N ILE A 21 3.94 11.29 19.09
CA ILE A 21 2.67 11.17 19.82
C ILE A 21 2.86 10.40 21.14
N MET A 22 3.63 9.31 21.12
CA MET A 22 3.90 8.50 22.31
C MET A 22 5.03 9.05 23.19
N ARG A 23 5.62 10.19 22.82
CA ARG A 23 6.76 10.81 23.51
C ARG A 23 7.96 9.87 23.71
N ILE A 24 8.22 9.03 22.71
CA ILE A 24 9.35 8.09 22.72
C ILE A 24 10.61 8.82 22.28
N THR A 25 11.60 8.78 23.16
CA THR A 25 12.92 9.34 22.97
C THR A 25 13.93 8.25 22.63
N TRP A 26 15.17 8.63 22.32
CA TRP A 26 16.23 7.67 22.02
C TRP A 26 16.62 6.82 23.24
N THR A 27 16.44 7.33 24.48
CA THR A 27 16.76 6.61 25.71
C THR A 27 15.86 5.40 25.95
N ASP A 28 14.63 5.43 25.42
CA ASP A 28 13.66 4.35 25.59
C ASP A 28 14.03 3.08 24.81
N LYS A 29 14.95 3.19 23.83
CA LYS A 29 15.45 2.08 23.00
C LYS A 29 14.37 1.18 22.37
N MET A 30 13.15 1.68 22.22
CA MET A 30 12.04 0.93 21.65
C MET A 30 12.25 0.66 20.17
N THR A 31 11.97 -0.58 19.75
CA THR A 31 12.02 -0.97 18.34
C THR A 31 10.78 -0.48 17.59
N ASN A 32 10.88 -0.37 16.25
CA ASN A 32 9.73 0.04 15.43
C ASN A 32 8.59 -0.99 15.49
N GLN A 33 8.92 -2.27 15.61
CA GLN A 33 7.93 -3.35 15.75
C GLN A 33 7.15 -3.19 17.06
N GLU A 34 7.85 -2.95 18.16
CA GLU A 34 7.23 -2.76 19.48
C GLU A 34 6.31 -1.51 19.52
N ILE A 35 6.69 -0.44 18.81
CA ILE A 35 5.86 0.75 18.60
C ILE A 35 4.55 0.39 17.87
N ILE A 36 4.63 -0.44 16.84
CA ILE A 36 3.46 -0.88 16.07
C ILE A 36 2.56 -1.78 16.93
N GLU A 37 3.14 -2.76 17.63
CA GLU A 37 2.41 -3.67 18.53
C GLU A 37 1.70 -2.91 19.65
N ARG A 38 2.39 -1.96 20.29
CA ARG A 38 1.82 -1.12 21.35
C ARG A 38 0.65 -0.25 20.88
N THR A 39 0.68 0.20 19.64
CA THR A 39 -0.41 1.03 19.07
C THR A 39 -1.56 0.19 18.52
N GLY A 40 -1.38 -1.13 18.39
CA GLY A 40 -2.33 -2.02 17.72
C GLY A 40 -2.54 -1.69 16.23
N LEU A 41 -1.61 -0.93 15.64
CA LEU A 41 -1.66 -0.55 14.23
C LEU A 41 -0.99 -1.61 13.35
N LEU A 42 -1.24 -1.50 12.05
CA LEU A 42 -0.52 -2.26 11.04
C LEU A 42 0.64 -1.41 10.52
N SER A 43 1.62 -2.02 9.84
CA SER A 43 2.59 -1.26 9.04
C SER A 43 1.84 -0.32 8.07
N MET A 44 2.46 0.82 7.76
CA MET A 44 1.91 1.78 6.79
C MET A 44 1.66 1.11 5.44
N GLU A 45 2.54 0.21 5.01
CA GLU A 45 2.36 -0.52 3.75
C GLU A 45 1.12 -1.41 3.79
N ASP A 46 0.93 -2.13 4.91
CA ASP A 46 -0.24 -2.97 5.13
C ASP A 46 -1.54 -2.17 5.17
N LEU A 47 -1.53 -1.00 5.79
CA LEU A 47 -2.68 -0.08 5.79
C LEU A 47 -3.02 0.36 4.37
N LEU A 48 -2.02 0.74 3.57
CA LEU A 48 -2.21 1.13 2.16
C LEU A 48 -2.78 -0.03 1.33
N VAL A 49 -2.22 -1.23 1.46
CA VAL A 49 -2.72 -2.44 0.79
C VAL A 49 -4.18 -2.70 1.19
N LYS A 50 -4.50 -2.68 2.48
CA LYS A 50 -5.86 -2.91 3.00
C LYS A 50 -6.86 -1.87 2.48
N LYS A 51 -6.47 -0.58 2.45
CA LYS A 51 -7.34 0.50 1.96
C LYS A 51 -7.58 0.39 0.45
N ASN A 52 -6.53 0.11 -0.32
CA ASN A 52 -6.65 -0.14 -1.76
C ASN A 52 -7.62 -1.29 -2.05
N LEU A 53 -7.44 -2.45 -1.39
CA LEU A 53 -8.32 -3.61 -1.59
C LEU A 53 -9.76 -3.35 -1.11
N ARG A 54 -9.94 -2.58 -0.03
CA ARG A 54 -11.28 -2.19 0.45
C ARG A 54 -12.01 -1.34 -0.59
N TRP A 55 -11.30 -0.41 -1.23
CA TRP A 55 -11.89 0.46 -2.26
C TRP A 55 -12.21 -0.29 -3.55
N THR A 56 -11.41 -1.30 -3.90
CA THR A 56 -11.61 -2.07 -5.13
C THR A 56 -12.67 -3.16 -5.03
N ARG A 57 -12.94 -3.66 -3.82
CA ARG A 57 -13.97 -4.69 -3.57
C ARG A 57 -15.34 -4.33 -4.15
N PRO A 58 -15.89 -3.12 -3.94
CA PRO A 58 -17.14 -2.72 -4.61
C PRO A 58 -16.99 -2.61 -6.12
N LEU A 59 -15.88 -2.03 -6.62
CA LEU A 59 -15.64 -1.85 -8.05
C LEU A 59 -15.63 -3.17 -8.82
N MET A 60 -15.11 -4.24 -8.22
CA MET A 60 -15.12 -5.57 -8.84
C MET A 60 -16.55 -6.12 -9.00
N ARG A 61 -17.44 -5.84 -8.04
CA ARG A 61 -18.85 -6.27 -8.03
C ARG A 61 -19.78 -5.40 -8.87
N MET A 62 -19.36 -4.19 -9.24
CA MET A 62 -20.13 -3.32 -10.13
C MET A 62 -20.27 -3.92 -11.53
N SER A 63 -21.33 -3.57 -12.24
CA SER A 63 -21.52 -3.95 -13.64
C SER A 63 -20.49 -3.27 -14.55
N PRO A 64 -20.08 -3.92 -15.66
CA PRO A 64 -19.02 -3.43 -16.55
C PRO A 64 -19.38 -2.12 -17.27
N HIS A 65 -20.66 -1.78 -17.36
CA HIS A 65 -21.14 -0.53 -17.95
C HIS A 65 -20.97 0.70 -17.03
N LYS A 66 -20.63 0.50 -15.74
CA LYS A 66 -20.43 1.62 -14.82
C LYS A 66 -19.06 2.25 -15.06
N LEU A 67 -19.04 3.58 -15.18
CA LEU A 67 -17.84 4.37 -15.43
C LEU A 67 -16.64 4.01 -14.55
N PRO A 68 -16.77 3.81 -13.21
CA PRO A 68 -15.61 3.48 -12.38
C PRO A 68 -14.93 2.16 -12.76
N LYS A 69 -15.73 1.15 -13.18
CA LYS A 69 -15.20 -0.14 -13.63
C LYS A 69 -14.59 -0.02 -15.03
N GLN A 70 -15.21 0.75 -15.92
CA GLN A 70 -14.64 1.03 -17.24
C GLN A 70 -13.30 1.76 -17.14
N VAL A 71 -13.20 2.81 -16.33
CA VAL A 71 -11.96 3.56 -16.09
C VAL A 71 -10.88 2.64 -15.50
N LEU A 72 -11.24 1.78 -14.55
CA LEU A 72 -10.30 0.84 -13.94
C LEU A 72 -9.64 -0.11 -14.96
N TYR A 73 -10.41 -0.60 -15.93
CA TYR A 73 -9.93 -1.52 -16.96
C TYR A 73 -9.52 -0.83 -18.26
N SER A 74 -9.76 0.47 -18.38
CA SER A 74 -9.40 1.27 -19.55
C SER A 74 -7.88 1.23 -19.79
N GLN A 75 -7.54 1.16 -21.07
CA GLN A 75 -6.19 1.41 -21.54
C GLN A 75 -6.18 2.79 -22.19
N LEU A 76 -5.11 3.56 -21.99
CA LEU A 76 -4.93 4.80 -22.75
C LEU A 76 -4.74 4.41 -24.21
N SER A 77 -5.60 4.92 -25.10
CA SER A 77 -5.50 4.71 -26.55
C SER A 77 -4.25 5.37 -27.14
N SER A 78 -3.77 6.44 -26.52
CA SER A 78 -2.56 7.17 -26.90
C SER A 78 -1.80 7.66 -25.67
N GLY A 79 -0.48 7.50 -25.66
CA GLY A 79 0.39 8.03 -24.61
C GLY A 79 1.70 7.27 -24.49
N HIS A 80 2.80 8.00 -24.37
CA HIS A 80 4.12 7.41 -24.13
C HIS A 80 4.39 7.30 -22.62
N ARG A 81 4.89 6.15 -22.16
CA ARG A 81 5.35 5.99 -20.77
C ARG A 81 6.85 6.25 -20.72
N THR A 82 7.27 7.04 -19.74
CA THR A 82 8.70 7.28 -19.49
C THR A 82 9.43 5.96 -19.25
N THR A 83 10.52 5.75 -19.97
CA THR A 83 11.43 4.61 -19.78
C THR A 83 12.08 4.68 -18.40
N GLY A 84 12.29 3.52 -17.75
CA GLY A 84 12.90 3.43 -16.42
C GLY A 84 11.93 2.93 -15.35
N ARG A 85 11.69 3.72 -14.30
CA ARG A 85 10.78 3.39 -13.18
C ARG A 85 9.49 4.24 -13.23
N PRO A 86 8.61 4.05 -14.23
CA PRO A 86 7.34 4.75 -14.27
C PRO A 86 6.49 4.35 -13.06
N ARG A 87 5.63 5.27 -12.61
CA ARG A 87 4.67 4.97 -11.52
C ARG A 87 3.72 3.86 -11.97
N LEU A 88 3.44 2.93 -11.05
CA LEU A 88 2.49 1.85 -11.31
C LEU A 88 1.09 2.42 -11.55
N GLN A 89 0.44 1.95 -12.62
CA GLN A 89 -0.97 2.21 -12.83
C GLN A 89 -1.79 1.58 -11.71
N PHE A 90 -2.92 2.18 -11.37
CA PHE A 90 -3.81 1.68 -10.32
C PHE A 90 -4.17 0.20 -10.49
N LYS A 91 -4.55 -0.25 -11.70
CA LYS A 91 -4.78 -1.69 -12.02
C LYS A 91 -3.59 -2.59 -11.66
N ALA A 92 -2.37 -2.17 -11.97
CA ALA A 92 -1.16 -2.92 -11.65
C ALA A 92 -0.85 -2.92 -10.15
N THR A 93 -1.13 -1.80 -9.46
CA THR A 93 -1.03 -1.70 -8.00
C THR A 93 -1.99 -2.66 -7.31
N ILE A 94 -3.24 -2.80 -7.78
CA ILE A 94 -4.18 -3.79 -7.25
C ILE A 94 -3.64 -5.21 -7.44
N LYS A 95 -3.16 -5.55 -8.64
CA LYS A 95 -2.57 -6.87 -8.90
C LYS A 95 -1.40 -7.17 -7.95
N ARG A 96 -0.54 -6.18 -7.69
CA ARG A 96 0.54 -6.30 -6.70
C ARG A 96 -0.02 -6.53 -5.29
N ASN A 97 -1.03 -5.77 -4.88
CA ASN A 97 -1.66 -5.89 -3.57
C ASN A 97 -2.36 -7.24 -3.36
N LEU A 98 -2.98 -7.80 -4.40
CA LEU A 98 -3.60 -9.13 -4.35
C LEU A 98 -2.54 -10.22 -4.18
N LYS A 99 -1.42 -10.12 -4.91
CA LYS A 99 -0.27 -11.03 -4.76
C LYS A 99 0.34 -10.95 -3.36
N LEU A 100 0.48 -9.74 -2.80
CA LEU A 100 0.98 -9.54 -1.43
C LEU A 100 0.07 -10.13 -0.34
N ARG A 101 -1.19 -10.46 -0.67
CA ARG A 101 -2.17 -11.02 0.26
C ARG A 101 -2.56 -12.45 -0.09
N ASP A 102 -1.86 -13.08 -1.02
CA ASP A 102 -2.12 -14.44 -1.51
C ASP A 102 -3.56 -14.67 -1.97
N ILE A 103 -4.22 -13.62 -2.47
CA ILE A 103 -5.57 -13.71 -3.01
C ILE A 103 -5.44 -14.14 -4.47
N LYS A 104 -6.02 -15.30 -4.80
CA LYS A 104 -6.09 -15.80 -6.18
C LYS A 104 -6.68 -14.74 -7.08
N THR A 105 -5.97 -14.44 -8.16
CA THR A 105 -6.43 -13.53 -9.20
C THR A 105 -6.80 -14.40 -10.39
N ASP A 106 -8.07 -14.76 -10.53
CA ASP A 106 -8.57 -15.44 -11.72
C ASP A 106 -8.43 -14.46 -12.89
N SER A 107 -7.40 -14.66 -13.70
CA SER A 107 -7.14 -13.91 -14.94
C SER A 107 -7.57 -14.74 -16.12
#